data_AF-A0A8T4EIP5-F1
#
_entry.id   AF-A0A8T4EIP5-F1
#
_cell.length_a   1.000
_cell.length_b   1.000
_cell.length_c   1.000
_cell.angle_alpha   90.00
_cell.angle_beta   90.00
_cell.angle_gamma   90.00
#
_symmetry.space_group_name_H-M   'P 1'
#
loop_
_entity.id
_entity.type
_entity.pdbx_description
1 polymer ?
#
loop_
_entity_poly.entity_id
_entity_poly.type
_entity_poly.pdbx_seq_one_letter_code
_entity_poly.pdbx_strand_id
1 'polypeptide(L)'
;MEFLTGVIFIANFFLAIIAGLIAATLFEISKGKQIKPWKPLAWALIFFAIEEVIKTLRAFGLYENIWITHVIPSVIAMLLIYAVALQMLAVKEAEK
;
A
#
# COMPACT_ATOMS: atom_id res chain seq x y z
N MET A 1 27.36 -3.76 1.36
CA MET A 1 26.02 -3.58 0.76
C MET A 1 24.94 -3.29 1.81
N GLU A 2 25.12 -3.71 3.07
CA GLU A 2 24.15 -3.50 4.17
C GLU A 2 23.80 -2.03 4.46
N PHE A 3 24.77 -1.10 4.35
CA PHE A 3 24.50 0.33 4.57
C PHE A 3 23.49 0.89 3.55
N LEU A 4 23.64 0.55 2.28
CA LEU A 4 22.71 0.97 1.22
C LEU A 4 21.31 0.39 1.46
N THR A 5 21.24 -0.87 1.86
CA THR A 5 19.99 -1.55 2.22
C THR A 5 19.30 -0.88 3.42
N GLY A 6 20.05 -0.52 4.47
CA GLY A 6 19.52 0.21 5.61
C GLY A 6 18.97 1.59 5.24
N VAL A 7 19.68 2.34 4.40
CA VAL A 7 19.22 3.65 3.91
C VAL A 7 17.94 3.52 3.09
N ILE A 8 17.83 2.51 2.21
CA ILE A 8 16.63 2.25 1.41
C ILE A 8 15.43 1.91 2.32
N PHE A 9 15.62 1.10 3.38
CA PHE A 9 14.53 0.79 4.30
C PHE A 9 14.04 2.02 5.07
N ILE A 10 14.96 2.86 5.54
CA ILE A 10 14.58 4.12 6.21
C ILE A 10 13.81 5.02 5.24
N ALA A 11 14.28 5.16 3.99
CA ALA A 11 13.59 5.95 2.98
C ALA A 11 12.19 5.42 2.67
N ASN A 12 12.03 4.10 2.56
CA ASN A 12 10.72 3.46 2.34
C ASN A 12 9.77 3.68 3.51
N PHE A 13 10.27 3.66 4.75
CA PHE A 13 9.47 3.97 5.93
C PHE A 13 8.90 5.41 5.88
N PHE A 14 9.73 6.39 5.52
CA PHE A 14 9.26 7.77 5.34
C PHE A 14 8.27 7.91 4.17
N LEU A 15 8.50 7.21 3.06
CA LEU A 15 7.57 7.15 1.92
C LEU A 15 6.22 6.55 2.34
N ALA A 16 6.21 5.52 3.20
CA ALA A 16 4.99 4.91 3.72
C ALA A 16 4.17 5.89 4.57
N ILE A 17 4.83 6.70 5.40
CA ILE A 17 4.17 7.75 6.19
C ILE A 17 3.52 8.78 5.27
N ILE A 18 4.26 9.28 4.27
CA ILE A 18 3.75 10.28 3.31
C ILE A 18 2.58 9.69 2.52
N ALA A 19 2.69 8.44 2.05
CA ALA A 19 1.61 7.75 1.35
C ALA A 19 0.36 7.61 2.23
N GLY A 20 0.52 7.32 3.52
CA GLY A 20 -0.56 7.27 4.50
C GLY A 20 -1.26 8.63 4.68
N LEU A 21 -0.48 9.73 4.77
CA LEU A 21 -1.02 11.09 4.86
C LEU A 21 -1.78 11.50 3.58
N ILE A 22 -1.24 11.16 2.40
CA ILE A 22 -1.91 11.39 1.11
C ILE A 22 -3.22 10.59 1.06
N ALA A 23 -3.21 9.33 1.49
CA ALA A 23 -4.42 8.51 1.52
C ALA A 23 -5.47 9.06 2.50
N ALA A 24 -5.06 9.54 3.67
CA ALA A 24 -5.96 10.12 4.66
C ALA A 24 -6.62 11.42 4.15
N THR A 25 -5.85 12.30 3.53
CA THR A 25 -6.36 13.56 2.95
C THR A 25 -7.30 13.31 1.77
N LEU A 26 -6.95 12.37 0.88
CA LEU A 26 -7.84 11.93 -0.20
C LEU A 26 -9.13 11.30 0.34
N PHE A 27 -9.07 10.54 1.43
CA PHE A 27 -10.27 9.95 2.06
C PHE A 27 -11.22 11.03 2.59
N GLU A 28 -10.68 12.03 3.28
CA GLU A 28 -11.46 13.14 3.82
C GLU A 28 -12.17 13.93 2.72
N ILE A 29 -11.48 14.21 1.62
CA ILE A 29 -12.05 14.89 0.43
C ILE A 29 -13.14 14.03 -0.23
N SER A 30 -13.03 12.70 -0.17
CA SER A 30 -13.94 11.79 -0.85
C SER A 30 -15.23 11.48 -0.09
N LYS A 31 -15.35 11.82 1.21
CA LYS A 31 -16.50 11.46 2.06
C LYS A 31 -17.86 11.87 1.48
N GLY A 32 -17.92 12.83 0.55
CA GLY A 32 -19.14 13.29 -0.13
C GLY A 32 -19.41 12.70 -1.53
N LYS A 33 -18.45 12.01 -2.15
CA LYS A 33 -18.62 11.37 -3.48
C LYS A 33 -18.57 9.86 -3.29
N GLN A 34 -19.50 9.11 -3.90
CA GLN A 34 -19.51 7.63 -3.88
C GLN A 34 -18.31 7.02 -4.63
N ILE A 35 -17.08 7.30 -4.20
CA ILE A 35 -15.89 6.70 -4.79
C ILE A 35 -15.82 5.29 -4.19
N LYS A 36 -16.41 4.30 -4.85
CA LYS A 36 -16.54 2.92 -4.32
C LYS A 36 -15.22 2.14 -4.04
N PRO A 37 -14.02 2.45 -4.55
CA PRO A 37 -12.83 1.61 -4.36
C PRO A 37 -12.02 1.89 -3.08
N TRP A 38 -12.55 2.64 -2.10
CA TRP A 38 -11.81 2.92 -0.85
C TRP A 38 -11.48 1.69 -0.02
N LYS A 39 -12.38 0.70 0.01
CA LYS A 39 -12.17 -0.52 0.81
C LYS A 39 -10.91 -1.28 0.35
N PRO A 40 -10.75 -1.66 -0.94
CA PRO A 40 -9.55 -2.35 -1.39
C PRO A 40 -8.28 -1.49 -1.27
N LEU A 41 -8.37 -0.17 -1.48
CA LEU A 41 -7.24 0.74 -1.29
C LEU A 41 -6.75 0.77 0.17
N ALA A 42 -7.68 0.86 1.12
CA ALA A 42 -7.36 0.84 2.56
C ALA A 42 -6.70 -0.49 2.96
N TRP A 43 -7.21 -1.62 2.47
CA TRP A 43 -6.58 -2.92 2.69
C TRP A 43 -5.17 -2.98 2.11
N ALA A 44 -4.95 -2.47 0.89
CA ALA A 44 -3.63 -2.42 0.27
C ALA A 44 -2.63 -1.61 1.12
N LEU A 45 -3.05 -0.47 1.66
CA LEU A 45 -2.22 0.37 2.55
C LEU A 45 -1.88 -0.33 3.87
N ILE A 46 -2.82 -1.06 4.45
CA ILE A 46 -2.56 -1.87 5.66
C ILE A 46 -1.53 -2.95 5.37
N PHE A 47 -1.70 -3.70 4.28
CA PHE A 47 -0.73 -4.72 3.87
C PHE A 47 0.64 -4.13 3.58
N PHE A 48 0.70 -2.96 2.97
CA PHE A 48 1.95 -2.24 2.71
C PHE A 48 2.67 -1.84 4.01
N ALA A 49 1.94 -1.32 5.00
CA ALA A 49 2.51 -1.00 6.31
C ALA A 49 3.07 -2.25 7.01
N ILE A 50 2.36 -3.38 6.95
CA ILE A 50 2.81 -4.67 7.49
C ILE A 50 4.08 -5.15 6.77
N GLU A 51 4.13 -5.01 5.44
CA GLU A 51 5.30 -5.37 4.63
C GLU A 51 6.55 -4.60 5.05
N GLU A 52 6.43 -3.29 5.28
CA GLU A 52 7.54 -2.43 5.71
C GLU A 52 8.05 -2.81 7.11
N VAL A 53 7.17 -3.19 8.03
CA VAL A 53 7.58 -3.73 9.34
C VAL A 53 8.37 -5.03 9.17
N ILE A 54 7.88 -5.97 8.35
CA ILE A 54 8.56 -7.26 8.11
C ILE A 54 9.92 -7.06 7.44
N LYS A 55 9.99 -6.16 6.46
CA LYS A 55 11.23 -5.74 5.79
C LYS A 55 12.24 -5.17 6.77
N THR A 56 11.78 -4.32 7.68
CA THR A 56 12.62 -3.75 8.74
C THR A 56 13.14 -4.85 9.68
N LEU A 57 12.28 -5.77 10.13
CA LEU A 57 12.68 -6.91 10.96
C LEU A 57 13.71 -7.81 10.26
N ARG A 58 13.56 -8.03 8.95
CA ARG A 58 14.54 -8.75 8.14
C ARG A 58 15.87 -8.01 8.04
N ALA A 59 15.85 -6.69 7.92
CA ALA A 59 17.07 -5.87 7.89
C ALA A 59 17.90 -5.99 9.17
N PHE A 60 17.24 -6.19 10.32
CA PHE A 60 17.90 -6.44 11.60
C PHE A 60 18.24 -7.92 11.86
N GLY A 61 18.01 -8.82 10.89
CA GLY A 61 18.29 -10.25 11.04
C GLY A 61 17.34 -10.99 12.00
N LEU A 62 16.22 -10.38 12.39
CA LEU A 62 15.25 -10.97 13.32
C LEU A 62 14.24 -11.90 12.63
N TYR A 63 14.18 -11.87 11.30
CA TYR A 63 13.20 -12.63 10.51
C TYR A 63 13.70 -12.91 9.09
N GLU A 64 13.82 -14.18 8.68
CA GLU A 64 14.41 -14.57 7.38
C GLU A 64 13.47 -15.35 6.45
N ASN A 65 12.15 -15.26 6.64
CA ASN A 65 11.24 -16.02 5.77
C ASN A 65 11.04 -15.34 4.40
N ILE A 66 11.72 -15.87 3.37
CA ILE A 66 11.73 -15.36 1.99
C ILE A 66 10.34 -15.40 1.34
N TRP A 67 9.50 -16.37 1.69
CA TRP A 67 8.18 -16.53 1.06
C TRP A 67 7.27 -15.33 1.29
N ILE A 68 7.30 -14.78 2.51
CA ILE A 68 6.41 -13.70 2.92
C ILE A 68 6.74 -12.39 2.19
N THR A 69 8.01 -12.19 1.84
CA THR A 69 8.48 -11.00 1.10
C THR A 69 8.12 -11.01 -0.38
N HIS A 70 7.55 -12.10 -0.91
CA HIS A 70 7.05 -12.16 -2.28
C HIS A 70 5.52 -12.23 -2.34
N VAL A 71 4.89 -12.93 -1.39
CA VAL A 71 3.43 -13.09 -1.37
C VAL A 71 2.72 -11.78 -1.01
N ILE A 72 3.19 -11.05 0.02
CA ILE A 72 2.55 -9.81 0.46
C ILE A 72 2.54 -8.74 -0.66
N PRO A 73 3.67 -8.42 -1.33
CA PRO A 73 3.64 -7.47 -2.45
C PRO A 73 2.68 -7.88 -3.58
N SER A 74 2.57 -9.19 -3.85
CA SER A 74 1.66 -9.70 -4.88
C SER A 74 0.20 -9.47 -4.52
N VAL A 75 -0.16 -9.66 -3.24
CA VAL A 75 -1.50 -9.37 -2.72
C VAL A 75 -1.80 -7.87 -2.76
N ILE A 76 -0.84 -7.02 -2.40
CA ILE A 76 -0.97 -5.56 -2.50
C ILE A 76 -1.24 -5.15 -3.95
N ALA A 77 -0.43 -5.65 -4.90
CA ALA A 77 -0.60 -5.36 -6.32
C ALA A 77 -1.98 -5.78 -6.83
N MET A 78 -2.46 -6.96 -6.45
CA MET A 78 -3.80 -7.45 -6.80
C MET A 78 -4.90 -6.53 -6.26
N LEU A 79 -4.81 -6.10 -5.00
CA LEU A 79 -5.77 -5.18 -4.38
C LEU A 79 -5.79 -3.82 -5.07
N LEU A 80 -4.62 -3.30 -5.46
CA LEU A 80 -4.50 -2.04 -6.19
C LEU A 80 -5.11 -2.14 -7.60
N ILE A 81 -4.82 -3.22 -8.34
CA ILE A 81 -5.44 -3.45 -9.66
C ILE A 81 -6.96 -3.52 -9.54
N TYR A 82 -7.47 -4.23 -8.53
CA TYR A 82 -8.90 -4.32 -8.28
C TYR A 82 -9.53 -2.97 -7.92
N ALA A 83 -8.86 -2.17 -7.09
CA ALA A 83 -9.30 -0.81 -6.75
C ALA A 83 -9.40 0.08 -7.99
N VAL A 84 -8.40 0.03 -8.87
CA VAL A 84 -8.37 0.78 -10.14
C VAL A 84 -9.49 0.32 -11.08
N ALA A 85 -9.70 -1.00 -11.22
CA ALA A 85 -10.77 -1.55 -12.05
C ALA A 85 -12.16 -1.08 -11.57
N LEU A 86 -12.40 -1.10 -10.25
CA LEU A 86 -13.63 -0.57 -9.66
C LEU A 86 -13.79 0.93 -9.89
N GLN A 87 -12.71 1.70 -9.86
CA GLN A 87 -12.74 3.13 -10.16
C GLN A 87 -13.14 3.39 -11.62
N MET A 88 -12.57 2.64 -12.56
CA MET A 88 -12.90 2.74 -13.98
C MET A 88 -14.37 2.41 -14.26
N LEU A 89 -14.91 1.36 -13.61
CA LEU A 89 -16.32 1.01 -13.72
C LEU A 89 -17.23 2.10 -13.14
N ALA A 90 -16.88 2.65 -11.97
CA ALA A 90 -17.66 3.72 -11.34
C ALA A 90 -17.68 5.01 -12.18
N VAL A 91 -16.57 5.35 -12.84
CA VAL A 91 -16.51 6.50 -13.77
C VAL A 91 -17.39 6.26 -15.00
N LYS A 92 -17.33 5.06 -15.59
CA LYS A 92 -18.15 4.69 -16.75
C LYS A 92 -19.66 4.71 -16.44
N GLU A 93 -20.06 4.35 -15.22
CA GLU A 93 -21.46 4.46 -14.77
C GLU A 93 -21.91 5.92 -14.61
N ALA A 94 -21.01 6.83 -14.23
CA ALA A 94 -21.32 8.24 -14.04
C ALA A 94 -21.44 9.06 -15.34
N GLU A 95 -20.94 8.54 -16.47
CA GLU A 95 -21.09 9.13 -17.80
C GLU A 95 -22.39 8.73 -18.53
N LYS A 96 -23.13 7.76 -18.00
CA LYS A 96 -24.44 7.31 -18.52
C LYS A 96 -25.60 8.05 -17.86
#